data_AF-A0A1I2DN90-F1
#
_entry.id   AF-A0A1I2DN90-F1
#
_cell.length_a   1.000
_cell.length_b   1.000
_cell.length_c   1.000
_cell.angle_alpha   90.00
_cell.angle_beta   90.00
_cell.angle_gamma   90.00
#
_symmetry.space_group_name_H-M   'P 1'
#
loop_
_entity.id
_entity.type
_entity.pdbx_description
1 polymer ?
#
loop_
_entity_poly.entity_id
_entity_poly.type
_entity_poly.pdbx_seq_one_letter_code
_entity_poly.pdbx_strand_id
1 'polypeptide(L)'
;MEFIDNLYELYKNKLTGDEEDALVVIEGILESFSNKDIEKLFSELSEKERYEMMALFLYEQFRLKLAQEGVGQTRTRNDEKLKYYH
;
A
#
# COMPACT_ATOMS: atom_id res chain seq x y z
N MET A 1 -10.23 2.93 12.49
CA MET A 1 -10.24 4.39 12.23
C MET A 1 -11.52 4.83 11.51
N GLU A 2 -12.21 5.87 12.01
CA GLU A 2 -13.46 6.42 11.45
C GLU A 2 -13.35 6.83 9.96
N PHE A 3 -12.16 7.28 9.52
CA PHE A 3 -11.91 7.62 8.12
C PHE A 3 -12.10 6.42 7.17
N ILE A 4 -11.64 5.22 7.54
CA ILE A 4 -11.82 4.01 6.71
C ILE A 4 -13.28 3.60 6.66
N ASP A 5 -14.00 3.72 7.78
CA ASP A 5 -15.43 3.40 7.83
C ASP A 5 -16.22 4.36 6.92
N ASN A 6 -15.91 5.66 6.96
CA ASN A 6 -16.51 6.66 6.09
C ASN A 6 -16.17 6.43 4.61
N LEU A 7 -14.92 6.06 4.31
CA LEU A 7 -14.49 5.74 2.95
C LEU A 7 -15.23 4.50 2.42
N TYR A 8 -15.33 3.46 3.24
CA TYR A 8 -16.07 2.25 2.91
C TYR A 8 -17.54 2.56 2.64
N GLU A 9 -18.20 3.35 3.49
CA GLU A 9 -19.60 3.74 3.30
C GLU A 9 -19.84 4.54 1.99
N LEU A 10 -18.91 5.41 1.61
CA LEU A 10 -19.00 6.21 0.39
C LEU A 10 -18.82 5.39 -0.90
N TYR A 11 -18.02 4.32 -0.85
CA TYR A 11 -17.61 3.56 -2.03
C TYR A 11 -18.13 2.12 -2.09
N LYS A 12 -18.70 1.55 -1.02
CA LYS A 12 -19.22 0.17 -1.00
C LYS A 12 -20.23 -0.18 -2.09
N ASN A 13 -20.96 0.81 -2.59
CA ASN A 13 -21.95 0.64 -3.67
C ASN A 13 -21.39 1.03 -5.06
N LYS A 14 -20.15 1.52 -5.13
CA LYS A 14 -19.44 1.95 -6.34
C LYS A 14 -18.27 1.05 -6.70
N LEU A 15 -17.75 0.30 -5.74
CA LEU A 15 -16.77 -0.78 -5.94
C LEU A 15 -17.49 -1.94 -6.63
N THR A 16 -17.52 -1.91 -7.96
CA THR A 16 -18.10 -2.96 -8.79
C THR A 16 -17.07 -4.02 -9.23
N GLY A 17 -15.78 -3.83 -8.91
CA GLY A 17 -14.67 -4.71 -9.25
C GLY A 17 -13.62 -4.84 -8.12
N ASP A 18 -12.64 -5.72 -8.38
CA ASP A 18 -11.59 -6.25 -7.48
C ASP A 18 -10.79 -5.20 -6.67
N GLU A 19 -9.87 -5.67 -5.80
CA GLU A 19 -8.96 -4.89 -4.95
C GLU A 19 -8.29 -3.68 -5.65
N GLU A 20 -8.09 -3.73 -6.97
CA GLU A 20 -7.54 -2.65 -7.79
C GLU A 20 -8.42 -1.38 -7.80
N ASP A 21 -9.76 -1.51 -7.76
CA ASP A 21 -10.67 -0.36 -7.75
C ASP A 21 -10.57 0.43 -6.44
N ALA A 22 -10.34 -0.27 -5.32
CA ALA A 22 -10.18 0.36 -4.02
C ALA A 22 -8.87 1.16 -3.93
N LEU A 23 -7.79 0.65 -4.52
CA LEU A 23 -6.50 1.35 -4.54
C LEU A 23 -6.59 2.67 -5.33
N VAL A 24 -7.18 2.64 -6.53
CA VAL A 24 -7.35 3.85 -7.35
C VAL A 24 -8.18 4.92 -6.63
N VAL A 25 -9.23 4.51 -5.91
CA VAL A 25 -10.05 5.43 -5.09
C VAL A 25 -9.23 6.04 -3.95
N ILE A 26 -8.46 5.22 -3.22
CA ILE A 26 -7.63 5.69 -2.12
C ILE A 26 -6.57 6.68 -2.63
N GLU A 27 -5.88 6.34 -3.73
CA GLU A 27 -4.87 7.21 -4.35
C GLU A 27 -5.46 8.56 -4.78
N GLY A 28 -6.59 8.56 -5.49
CA GLY A 28 -7.23 9.80 -5.92
C GLY A 28 -7.68 10.69 -4.75
N ILE A 29 -8.05 10.10 -3.62
CA ILE A 29 -8.39 10.85 -2.40
C ILE A 29 -7.12 11.44 -1.79
N LEU A 30 -6.06 10.64 -1.64
CA LEU A 30 -4.78 11.11 -1.09
C LEU A 30 -4.13 12.20 -1.95
N GLU A 31 -4.27 12.14 -3.29
CA GLU A 31 -3.81 13.21 -4.19
C GLU A 31 -4.53 14.55 -3.94
N SER A 32 -5.78 14.51 -3.48
CA SER A 32 -6.56 15.71 -3.16
C SER A 32 -6.23 16.30 -1.78
N PHE A 33 -5.50 15.59 -0.94
CA PHE A 33 -5.20 16.01 0.42
C PHE A 33 -4.10 17.07 0.45
N SER A 34 -4.30 18.10 1.25
CA SER A 34 -3.21 19.00 1.65
C SER A 34 -2.37 18.38 2.76
N ASN A 35 -1.16 18.93 3.00
CA ASN A 35 -0.34 18.53 4.15
C ASN A 35 -1.11 18.58 5.48
N LYS A 36 -2.03 19.53 5.64
CA LYS A 36 -2.85 19.66 6.85
C LYS A 36 -3.86 18.52 7.00
N ASP A 37 -4.41 18.04 5.88
CA ASP A 37 -5.37 16.93 5.88
C ASP A 37 -4.66 15.63 6.26
N ILE A 38 -3.42 15.45 5.75
CA ILE A 38 -2.56 14.32 6.13
C ILE A 38 -2.20 14.39 7.62
N GLU A 39 -1.75 15.55 8.12
CA GLU A 39 -1.44 15.73 9.55
C GLU A 39 -2.64 15.41 10.44
N LYS A 40 -3.83 15.87 10.04
CA LYS A 40 -5.07 15.58 10.74
C LYS A 40 -5.36 14.08 10.76
N LEU A 41 -5.28 13.39 9.62
CA LEU A 41 -5.49 11.95 9.53
C LEU A 41 -4.52 11.18 10.45
N PHE A 42 -3.24 11.56 10.45
CA PHE A 42 -2.23 10.99 11.33
C PHE A 42 -2.51 11.20 12.83
N SER A 43 -3.10 12.34 13.19
CA SER A 43 -3.48 12.66 14.57
C SER A 43 -4.65 11.82 15.07
N GLU A 44 -5.54 11.39 14.16
CA GLU A 44 -6.72 10.58 14.46
C GLU A 44 -6.41 9.09 14.62
N LEU A 45 -5.25 8.62 14.14
CA LEU A 45 -4.78 7.26 14.35
C LEU A 45 -4.53 6.98 15.83
N SER A 46 -4.87 5.78 16.29
CA SER A 46 -4.43 5.28 17.59
C SER A 46 -2.92 5.04 17.62
N GLU A 47 -2.34 4.92 18.82
CA GLU A 47 -0.91 4.57 18.97
C GLU A 47 -0.56 3.27 18.26
N LYS A 48 -1.45 2.27 18.35
CA LYS A 48 -1.31 0.99 17.66
C LYS A 48 -1.32 1.16 16.14
N GLU A 49 -2.30 1.89 15.60
CA GLU A 49 -2.39 2.10 14.15
C GLU A 49 -1.17 2.90 13.62
N ARG A 50 -0.67 3.89 14.37
CA ARG A 50 0.58 4.60 14.03
C ARG A 50 1.79 3.67 14.01
N TYR A 51 1.90 2.78 15.00
CA TYR A 51 2.97 1.79 15.04
C TYR A 51 2.90 0.84 13.86
N GLU A 52 1.72 0.28 13.57
CA GLU A 52 1.49 -0.66 12.46
C GLU A 52 1.79 -0.02 11.11
N MET A 53 1.33 1.22 10.89
CA MET A 53 1.61 1.98 9.67
C MET A 53 3.11 2.26 9.50
N MET A 54 3.81 2.67 10.57
CA MET A 54 5.26 2.87 10.52
C MET A 54 6.00 1.55 10.27
N ALA A 55 5.60 0.46 10.91
CA ALA A 55 6.18 -0.85 10.70
C ALA A 55 6.02 -1.33 9.26
N LEU A 56 4.83 -1.16 8.67
CA LEU A 56 4.55 -1.53 7.28
C LEU A 56 5.38 -0.70 6.31
N PHE A 57 5.44 0.62 6.51
CA PHE A 57 6.25 1.51 5.66
C PHE A 57 7.73 1.13 5.69
N LEU A 58 8.30 0.95 6.90
CA LEU A 58 9.70 0.58 7.05
C LEU A 58 9.98 -0.83 6.50
N TYR A 59 9.06 -1.78 6.68
CA TYR A 59 9.16 -3.11 6.09
C TYR A 59 9.25 -3.04 4.57
N GLU A 60 8.37 -2.27 3.93
CA GLU A 60 8.34 -2.11 2.47
C GLU A 60 9.63 -1.47 1.94
N GLN A 61 10.08 -0.38 2.56
CA GLN A 61 11.34 0.27 2.19
C GLN A 61 12.54 -0.67 2.39
N PHE A 62 12.55 -1.43 3.47
CA PHE A 62 13.61 -2.39 3.75
C PHE A 62 13.62 -3.55 2.75
N ARG A 63 12.44 -4.08 2.39
CA ARG A 63 12.29 -5.12 1.37
C ARG A 63 12.80 -4.66 0.01
N LEU A 64 12.46 -3.44 -0.41
CA LEU A 64 12.99 -2.85 -1.65
C LEU A 64 14.51 -2.72 -1.61
N LYS A 65 15.05 -2.28 -0.47
CA LYS A 65 16.51 -2.17 -0.30
C LYS A 65 17.19 -3.53 -0.38
N LEU A 66 16.65 -4.57 0.24
CA LEU A 66 17.18 -5.93 0.14
C LEU A 66 17.18 -6.44 -1.30
N ALA A 67 16.10 -6.20 -2.05
CA ALA A 67 16.00 -6.58 -3.46
C ALA A 67 17.03 -5.85 -4.33
N GLN A 68 17.26 -4.55 -4.10
CA GLN A 68 18.30 -3.76 -4.78
C GLN A 68 19.70 -4.31 -4.53
N GLU A 69 19.97 -4.78 -3.31
CA GLU A 69 21.26 -5.38 -2.93
C GLU A 69 21.34 -6.89 -3.30
N GLY A 70 20.31 -7.44 -3.94
CA GLY A 70 20.25 -8.86 -4.33
C GLY A 70 20.11 -9.84 -3.15
N VAL A 71 19.82 -9.33 -1.95
CA VAL A 71 19.65 -10.13 -0.73
C VAL A 71 18.22 -10.65 -0.67
N GLY A 72 18.04 -11.96 -0.48
CA GLY A 72 16.69 -12.55 -0.39
C GLY A 72 16.06 -12.94 -1.72
N GLN A 73 16.79 -12.81 -2.84
CA GLN A 73 16.49 -13.64 -4.02
C GLN A 73 16.86 -15.09 -3.71
N THR A 74 16.04 -15.77 -2.91
CA THR A 74 15.86 -17.20 -3.16
C THR A 74 15.50 -17.30 -4.63
N ARG A 75 16.41 -17.89 -5.40
CA ARG A 75 16.16 -18.41 -6.74
C ARG A 75 14.84 -19.19 -6.70
N THR A 76 13.71 -18.54 -6.94
CA THR A 76 12.51 -19.21 -7.37
C THR A 76 12.86 -19.73 -8.75
N ARG A 77 13.26 -21.00 -8.75
CA ARG A 77 13.43 -21.91 -9.87
C ARG A 77 12.24 -21.77 -10.82
N ASN A 78 12.25 -20.75 -11.68
CA ASN A 78 11.34 -20.54 -12.81
C ASN A 78 11.77 -19.38 -13.74
N ASP A 79 12.72 -18.52 -13.35
CA ASP A 79 13.27 -17.50 -14.26
C ASP A 79 14.21 -18.04 -15.36
N GLU A 80 14.46 -19.36 -15.40
CA GLU A 80 15.27 -19.99 -16.46
C GLU A 80 14.51 -20.28 -17.76
N LYS A 81 13.19 -20.09 -17.83
CA LYS A 81 12.40 -20.46 -19.03
C LYS A 81 12.17 -19.36 -20.08
N LEU A 82 12.66 -18.13 -19.88
CA LEU A 82 12.50 -17.05 -20.86
C LEU A 82 13.73 -16.79 -21.74
N LYS A 83 14.81 -17.59 -21.60
CA LYS A 83 16.01 -17.46 -22.44
C LYS A 83 16.11 -18.41 -23.64
N TYR A 84 15.09 -19.22 -23.91
CA TYR A 84 15.07 -20.13 -25.06
C TYR A 84 13.77 -19.99 -25.86
N TYR A 85 13.61 -18.84 -26.51
CA TYR A 85 12.79 -18.74 -27.73
C TYR A 85 13.57 -17.91 -28.75
N HIS A 86 14.50 -18.58 -29.43
CA HIS A 86 14.95 -18.29 -30.78
C HIS A 86 14.85 -19.60 -31.57
#